data_AF-A0A524KUP5-F1
#
_entry.id   AF-A0A524KUP5-F1
#
_cell.length_a   1.000
_cell.length_b   1.000
_cell.length_c   1.000
_cell.angle_alpha   90.00
_cell.angle_beta   90.00
_cell.angle_gamma   90.00
#
_symmetry.space_group_name_H-M   'P 1'
#
loop_
_entity.id
_entity.type
_entity.pdbx_description
1 polymer ?
#
loop_
_entity_poly.entity_id
_entity_poly.type
_entity_poly.pdbx_seq_one_letter_code
_entity_poly.pdbx_strand_id
1 'polypeptide(L)' 'FPIIIPCHRAIRSDRTLGGYQGGMEMKRALLEFEGIKISKTGKVIAPRYYY' A
#
# COMPACT_ATOMS: atom_id res chain seq x y z
N PHE A 1 -9.57 -11.77 -5.61
CA PHE A 1 -10.49 -10.76 -6.16
C PHE A 1 -11.16 -10.03 -5.01
N PRO A 2 -10.88 -8.73 -4.82
CA PRO A 2 -11.99 -7.81 -4.60
C PRO A 2 -11.84 -6.58 -5.50
N ILE A 3 -12.77 -6.40 -6.43
CA ILE A 3 -12.89 -5.20 -7.28
C ILE A 3 -13.49 -4.02 -6.49
N ILE A 4 -14.15 -4.29 -5.36
CA ILE A 4 -14.85 -3.27 -4.54
C ILE A 4 -14.00 -2.81 -3.35
N ILE A 5 -13.21 -3.70 -2.75
CA ILE A 5 -12.40 -3.38 -1.57
C ILE A 5 -10.97 -3.10 -2.03
N PRO A 6 -10.45 -1.88 -1.86
CA PRO A 6 -9.06 -1.57 -2.20
C PRO A 6 -8.12 -2.16 -1.13
N CYS A 7 -7.99 -3.49 -1.11
CA CYS A 7 -7.20 -4.21 -0.12
C CYS A 7 -5.69 -3.87 -0.20
N HIS A 8 -5.22 -3.33 -1.32
CA HIS A 8 -3.86 -2.78 -1.45
C HIS A 8 -3.67 -1.48 -0.68
N ARG A 9 -4.74 -0.73 -0.36
CA ARG A 9 -4.68 0.48 0.49
C ARG A 9 -4.54 0.18 1.98
N ALA A 10 -4.80 -1.05 2.41
CA ALA A 10 -4.60 -1.45 3.80
C ALA A 10 -3.10 -1.53 4.12
N ILE A 11 -2.60 -0.58 4.91
CA ILE A 11 -1.20 -0.47 5.34
C ILE A 11 -1.14 -0.71 6.85
N ARG A 12 -0.04 -1.27 7.36
CA ARG A 12 0.13 -1.48 8.80
C ARG A 12 0.29 -0.14 9.52
N SER A 13 -0.09 -0.08 10.80
CA SER A 13 0.03 1.11 11.64
C SER A 13 1.49 1.60 11.80
N ASP A 14 2.46 0.70 11.65
CA ASP A 14 3.91 0.99 11.62
C ASP A 14 4.39 1.60 10.30
N ARG A 15 3.47 1.90 9.38
CA ARG A 15 3.68 2.41 8.01
C ARG A 15 4.36 1.42 7.08
N THR A 16 4.54 0.17 7.47
CA THR A 16 5.09 -0.85 6.57
C THR A 16 4.00 -1.40 5.65
N LEU A 17 4.40 -1.75 4.43
CA LEU A 17 3.54 -2.52 3.56
C LEU A 17 3.30 -3.90 4.19
N GLY A 18 2.06 -4.16 4.62
CA GLY A 18 1.66 -5.51 5.04
C GLY A 18 1.57 -6.46 3.85
N GLY A 19 1.55 -7.77 4.12
CA GLY A 19 1.42 -8.81 3.10
C GLY A 19 0.23 -8.59 2.18
N TYR A 20 0.44 -8.83 0.89
CA TYR A 20 -0.57 -8.69 -0.15
C TYR A 20 -0.69 -10.00 -0.92
N GLN A 21 -1.91 -10.46 -1.19
CA GLN A 21 -2.14 -11.70 -1.96
C GLN A 21 -1.50 -11.65 -3.35
N GLY A 22 -1.48 -10.48 -4.00
CA GLY A 22 -0.83 -10.28 -5.29
C GLY A 22 0.69 -10.05 -5.21
N GLY A 23 1.28 -10.19 -4.02
CA GLY A 23 2.70 -9.89 -3.79
C GLY A 23 2.97 -8.42 -3.48
N MET A 24 4.10 -8.19 -2.82
CA MET A 24 4.51 -6.86 -2.34
C MET A 24 4.77 -5.89 -3.49
N GLU A 25 5.31 -6.39 -4.61
CA GLU A 25 5.59 -5.63 -5.83
C GLU A 25 4.30 -5.09 -6.45
N MET A 26 3.26 -5.92 -6.54
CA MET A 26 1.95 -5.51 -7.08
C MET A 26 1.29 -4.46 -6.19
N LYS A 27 1.33 -4.65 -4.87
CA LYS A 27 0.81 -3.66 -3.91
C LYS A 27 1.55 -2.34 -4.04
N ARG A 28 2.88 -2.39 -4.17
CA ARG A 28 3.72 -1.23 -4.36
C ARG A 28 3.38 -0.49 -5.64
N ALA A 29 3.27 -1.20 -6.77
CA ALA A 29 2.87 -0.62 -8.04
C ALA A 29 1.49 0.04 -7.95
N LEU A 30 0.48 -0.63 -7.39
CA LEU A 30 -0.86 -0.08 -7.23
C LEU A 30 -0.88 1.20 -6.37
N LEU A 31 -0.14 1.21 -5.27
CA LEU A 31 0.00 2.38 -4.41
C LEU A 31 0.75 3.52 -5.13
N GLU A 32 1.83 3.21 -5.85
CA GLU A 32 2.57 4.19 -6.65
C GLU A 32 1.70 4.78 -7.78
N PHE A 33 0.85 3.97 -8.43
CA PHE A 33 -0.15 4.42 -9.41
C PHE A 33 -1.19 5.35 -8.80
N GLU A 34 -1.54 5.18 -7.53
CA GLU A 34 -2.41 6.10 -6.78
C GLU A 34 -1.67 7.36 -6.27
N GLY A 35 -0.37 7.49 -6.54
CA GLY A 35 0.45 8.62 -6.09
C GLY A 35 1.00 8.48 -4.67
N ILE A 36 0.90 7.30 -4.07
CA ILE A 36 1.41 7.01 -2.73
C ILE A 36 2.91 6.68 -2.83
N LYS A 37 3.76 7.51 -2.20
CA LYS A 37 5.20 7.29 -2.17
C LYS A 37 5.59 6.21 -1.16
N ILE A 38 6.42 5.27 -1.60
CA ILE A 38 6.94 4.18 -0.77
C ILE A 38 8.47 4.28 -0.70
N SER A 39 8.99 4.31 0.53
CA SER A 39 10.42 4.31 0.82
C SER A 39 11.11 3.05 0.34
N LYS A 40 12.43 3.11 0.12
CA LYS A 40 13.27 1.94 -0.20
C LYS A 40 13.16 0.82 0.85
N THR A 41 12.77 1.16 2.08
CA THR A 41 12.57 0.21 3.18
C THR A 41 11.15 -0.39 3.24
N GLY A 42 10.30 -0.14 2.23
CA GLY A 42 8.92 -0.65 2.21
C GLY A 42 7.97 0.10 3.13
N LYS A 43 8.33 1.33 3.51
CA LYS A 43 7.50 2.22 4.35
C LYS A 43 6.76 3.25 3.52
N VAL A 44 5.48 3.46 3.80
CA VAL A 44 4.65 4.46 3.12
C VAL A 44 4.94 5.85 3.69
N ILE A 45 5.12 6.83 2.80
CA ILE A 45 5.53 8.21 3.11
C ILE A 45 4.39 9.22 2.80
N ALA A 46 3.14 8.77 2.77
CA ALA A 46 2.01 9.63 2.46
C ALA A 46 1.54 10.45 3.70
N PRO A 47 1.11 11.71 3.53
CA PRO A 47 0.62 12.55 4.62
C PRO A 47 -0.88 12.34 4.96
N ARG A 48 -1.64 11.64 4.12
CA ARG A 48 -3.08 11.38 4.31
C ARG A 48 -3.35 9.88 4.39
N TYR A 49 -3.40 9.36 5.60
CA TYR A 49 -4.01 8.06 5.89
C TYR A 49 -5.40 8.33 6.44
N TYR A 50 -6.44 7.87 5.75
CA TYR A 50 -7.77 7.78 6.31
C TYR A 50 -7.94 6.35 6.82
N TYR A 51 -8.33 6.22 8.09
CA TYR A 51 -8.62 4.95 8.75
C TYR A 51 -9.85 4.29 8.11
#